data_AF-Q7M769-F1
#
_entry.id   AF-Q7M769-F1
#
_cell.length_a   1.000
_cell.length_b   1.000
_cell.length_c   1.000
_cell.angle_alpha   90.00
_cell.angle_beta   90.00
_cell.angle_gamma   90.00
#
_symmetry.space_group_name_H-M   'P 1'
#
loop_
_entity.id
_entity.type
_entity.pdbx_description
1 polymer ?
#
loop_
_entity_poly.entity_id
_entity_poly.type
_entity_poly.pdbx_seq_one_letter_code
_entity_poly.pdbx_strand_id
1 'polypeptide(L)'
;MAKHRNPAYTEEFRKEAVRLASLPGRTAVSVAKELGISAQQIRNWKRQFTRLSDKQFNTLDGVDYSKKESEELRALRHENKRLKEEMEFLKKVSAYFAKQQE
;
A
#
# COMPACT_ATOMS: atom_id res chain seq x y z
N MET A 1 -6.49 2.29 38.54
CA MET A 1 -5.15 2.90 38.36
C MET A 1 -5.16 3.78 37.12
N ALA A 2 -4.88 5.08 37.26
CA ALA A 2 -4.83 5.99 36.12
C ALA A 2 -3.60 5.66 35.27
N LYS A 3 -3.81 5.31 34.00
CA LYS A 3 -2.73 5.02 33.06
C LYS A 3 -1.92 6.31 32.86
N HIS A 4 -0.70 6.38 33.38
CA HIS A 4 0.23 7.46 33.08
C HIS A 4 0.37 7.57 31.56
N ARG A 5 -0.21 8.61 30.98
CA ARG A 5 -0.04 8.94 29.57
C ARG A 5 1.28 9.67 29.48
N ASN A 6 2.32 8.98 29.01
CA ASN A 6 3.58 9.65 28.67
C ASN A 6 3.27 10.80 27.69
N PRO A 7 3.92 11.97 27.84
CA PRO A 7 3.77 13.07 26.90
C PRO A 7 3.97 12.57 25.48
N ALA A 8 2.99 12.82 24.62
CA ALA A 8 3.05 12.36 23.26
C ALA A 8 4.13 13.16 22.51
N TYR A 9 5.06 12.48 21.83
CA TYR A 9 6.03 13.15 20.95
C TYR A 9 5.31 14.06 19.95
N THR A 10 5.88 15.24 19.67
CA THR A 10 5.33 16.16 18.68
C THR A 10 5.28 15.51 17.30
N GLU A 11 4.34 15.94 16.46
CA GLU A 11 4.21 15.39 15.10
C GLU A 11 5.49 15.56 14.28
N GLU A 12 6.12 16.73 14.39
CA GLU A 12 7.38 17.05 13.72
C GLU A 12 8.52 16.10 14.12
N PHE A 13 8.63 15.78 15.41
CA PHE A 13 9.61 14.79 15.88
C PHE A 13 9.36 13.40 15.27
N ARG A 14 8.09 12.99 15.19
CA ARG A 14 7.73 11.69 14.59
C ARG A 14 8.03 11.65 13.09
N LYS A 15 7.72 12.72 12.36
CA LYS A 15 8.02 12.85 10.93
C LYS A 15 9.51 12.75 10.69
N GLU A 16 10.32 13.49 11.47
CA GLU A 16 11.76 13.49 11.32
C GLU A 16 12.39 12.13 11.65
N ALA A 17 11.92 11.47 12.72
CA ALA A 17 12.35 10.11 13.06
C ALA A 17 12.05 9.09 11.94
N VAL A 18 10.88 9.22 11.28
CA VAL A 18 10.50 8.35 10.15
C VAL A 18 11.31 8.69 8.89
N ARG A 19 11.58 9.98 8.63
CA ARG A 19 12.43 10.45 7.53
C ARG A 19 13.83 9.86 7.65
N LEU A 20 14.47 10.02 8.82
CA LEU A 20 15.80 9.46 9.10
C LEU A 20 15.84 7.95 8.93
N ALA A 21 14.80 7.23 9.37
CA ALA A 21 14.69 5.78 9.22
C ALA A 21 14.35 5.31 7.80
N SER A 22 14.09 6.24 6.87
CA SER A 22 13.82 5.95 5.45
C SER A 22 14.98 6.34 4.55
N LEU A 23 16.05 6.93 5.09
CA LEU A 23 17.28 7.21 4.35
C LEU A 23 18.03 5.91 4.00
N PRO A 24 18.74 5.86 2.85
CA PRO A 24 19.55 4.70 2.49
C PRO A 24 20.57 4.35 3.58
N GLY A 25 20.69 3.06 3.90
CA GLY A 25 21.64 2.57 4.91
C GLY A 25 21.22 2.80 6.37
N ARG A 26 20.11 3.50 6.63
CA ARG A 26 19.58 3.68 7.99
C ARG A 26 18.42 2.74 8.25
N THR A 27 18.43 2.10 9.42
CA THR A 27 17.32 1.25 9.87
C THR A 27 16.57 1.93 11.01
N ALA A 28 15.30 1.57 11.18
CA ALA A 28 14.52 2.00 12.34
C ALA A 28 15.19 1.66 13.68
N VAL A 29 16.05 0.63 13.72
CA VAL A 29 16.79 0.24 14.93
C VAL A 29 17.96 1.20 15.19
N SER A 30 18.74 1.55 14.15
CA SER A 30 19.83 2.53 14.28
C SER A 30 19.29 3.88 14.75
N VAL A 31 18.26 4.38 14.07
CA VAL A 31 17.66 5.68 14.36
C VAL A 31 17.00 5.70 15.74
N ALA A 32 16.38 4.59 16.15
CA ALA A 32 15.84 4.46 17.50
C ALA A 32 16.90 4.56 18.60
N LYS A 33 18.07 3.94 18.39
CA LYS A 33 19.21 4.05 19.33
C LYS A 33 19.72 5.48 19.43
N GLU A 34 19.87 6.16 18.29
CA GLU A 34 20.32 7.57 18.23
C GLU A 34 19.33 8.51 18.93
N LEU A 35 18.02 8.28 18.76
CA LEU A 35 16.96 9.13 19.31
C LEU A 35 16.52 8.72 20.73
N GLY A 36 17.06 7.63 21.29
CA GLY A 36 16.68 7.14 22.61
C GLY A 36 15.22 6.65 22.71
N ILE A 37 14.65 6.18 21.60
CA ILE A 37 13.26 5.71 21.53
C ILE A 37 13.18 4.25 21.10
N SER A 38 11.98 3.66 21.09
CA SER A 38 11.79 2.30 20.60
C SER A 38 11.73 2.27 19.07
N ALA A 39 12.44 1.31 18.46
CA ALA A 39 12.33 1.01 17.03
C ALA A 39 10.88 0.65 16.63
N GLN A 40 10.10 0.08 17.54
CA GLN A 40 8.69 -0.21 17.30
C GLN A 40 7.86 1.07 17.17
N GLN A 41 8.18 2.13 17.92
CA GLN A 41 7.50 3.43 17.80
C GLN A 41 7.75 4.04 16.42
N ILE A 42 8.99 4.02 15.94
CA ILE A 42 9.33 4.51 14.59
C ILE A 42 8.60 3.70 13.51
N ARG A 43 8.54 2.37 13.64
CA ARG A 43 7.79 1.51 12.69
C ARG A 43 6.29 1.83 12.71
N ASN A 44 5.72 2.07 13.90
CA ASN A 44 4.31 2.42 14.05
C ASN A 44 4.02 3.80 13.41
N TRP A 45 4.88 4.80 13.63
CA TRP A 45 4.74 6.11 13.00
C TRP A 45 4.89 6.03 11.49
N LYS A 46 5.85 5.25 10.98
CA LYS A 46 5.99 5.01 9.53
C LYS A 46 4.69 4.47 8.94
N ARG A 47 4.09 3.43 9.55
CA ARG A 47 2.78 2.91 9.12
C ARG A 47 1.66 3.92 9.22
N GLN A 48 1.63 4.75 10.27
CA GLN A 48 0.64 5.81 10.42
C GLN A 48 0.75 6.85 9.30
N PHE A 49 1.95 7.33 9.00
CA PHE A 49 2.17 8.31 7.92
C PHE A 49 1.94 7.73 6.54
N THR A 50 2.32 6.47 6.27
CA THR A 50 1.98 5.82 5.00
C THR A 50 0.46 5.70 4.84
N ARG A 51 -0.26 5.25 5.88
CA ARG A 51 -1.72 5.16 5.83
C ARG A 51 -2.39 6.53 5.72
N LEU A 52 -1.84 7.57 6.34
CA LEU A 52 -2.34 8.94 6.22
C LEU A 52 -2.10 9.48 4.80
N SER A 53 -0.94 9.22 4.21
CA SER A 53 -0.63 9.53 2.81
C SER A 53 -1.62 8.83 1.88
N ASP A 54 -1.78 7.51 1.99
CA ASP A 54 -2.72 6.75 1.17
C ASP A 54 -4.15 7.25 1.36
N LYS A 55 -4.55 7.58 2.59
CA LYS A 55 -5.86 8.18 2.85
C LYS A 55 -5.98 9.57 2.27
N GLN A 56 -4.99 10.45 2.38
CA GLN A 56 -5.03 11.82 1.83
C GLN A 56 -5.07 11.80 0.30
N PHE A 57 -4.32 10.91 -0.35
CA PHE A 57 -4.45 10.71 -1.80
C PHE A 57 -5.83 10.14 -2.18
N ASN A 58 -6.40 9.31 -1.32
CA ASN A 58 -7.72 8.73 -1.53
C ASN A 58 -8.85 9.57 -0.92
N THR A 59 -8.60 10.76 -0.38
CA THR A 59 -9.64 11.69 0.10
C THR A 59 -9.40 13.08 -0.45
N LEU A 60 -10.20 13.44 -1.47
CA LEU A 60 -10.31 14.80 -1.98
C LEU A 60 -11.68 15.34 -1.54
N ASP A 61 -11.73 16.54 -0.97
CA ASP A 61 -12.97 17.21 -0.52
C ASP A 61 -13.91 16.36 0.35
N GLY A 62 -13.35 15.52 1.22
CA GLY A 62 -14.13 14.70 2.16
C GLY A 62 -14.76 13.44 1.55
N VAL A 63 -14.48 13.14 0.28
CA VAL A 63 -14.93 11.92 -0.39
C VAL A 63 -13.83 10.86 -0.33
N ASP A 64 -14.11 9.69 0.26
CA ASP A 64 -13.19 8.55 0.31
C ASP A 64 -13.23 7.74 -0.99
N TYR A 65 -12.28 8.02 -1.88
CA TYR A 65 -12.07 7.35 -3.17
C TYR A 65 -11.48 5.94 -3.03
N SER A 66 -10.98 5.52 -1.85
CA SER A 66 -10.34 4.20 -1.70
C SER A 66 -11.32 3.04 -1.91
N LYS A 67 -12.61 3.25 -1.59
CA LYS A 67 -13.66 2.26 -1.85
C LYS A 67 -13.96 2.14 -3.35
N LYS A 68 -14.09 3.27 -4.04
CA LYS A 68 -14.45 3.32 -5.46
C LYS A 68 -13.32 2.78 -6.35
N GLU A 69 -12.08 3.16 -6.05
CA GLU A 69 -10.91 2.63 -6.74
C GLU A 69 -10.76 1.11 -6.52
N SER A 70 -11.07 0.62 -5.32
CA SER A 70 -11.06 -0.82 -5.05
C SER A 70 -12.13 -1.58 -5.84
N GLU A 71 -13.30 -1.00 -6.10
CA GLU A 71 -14.38 -1.65 -6.86
C GLU A 71 -14.08 -1.63 -8.37
N GLU A 72 -13.62 -0.49 -8.90
CA GLU A 72 -13.20 -0.37 -10.28
C GLU A 72 -12.03 -1.31 -10.59
N LEU A 73 -11.01 -1.38 -9.73
CA LEU A 73 -9.91 -2.34 -9.87
C LEU A 73 -10.38 -3.80 -9.84
N ARG A 74 -11.37 -4.15 -9.02
CA ARG A 74 -11.94 -5.50 -9.01
C ARG A 74 -12.67 -5.78 -10.33
N ALA A 75 -13.49 -4.85 -10.80
CA ALA A 75 -14.20 -4.97 -12.07
C ALA A 75 -13.22 -5.13 -13.25
N LEU A 76 -12.19 -4.28 -13.32
CA LEU A 76 -11.13 -4.34 -14.33
C LEU A 76 -10.34 -5.66 -14.29
N ARG A 77 -10.09 -6.23 -13.11
CA ARG A 77 -9.44 -7.55 -12.97
C ARG A 77 -10.35 -8.67 -13.44
N HIS A 78 -11.63 -8.61 -13.14
CA HIS A 78 -12.62 -9.57 -13.63
C HIS A 78 -12.73 -9.52 -15.15
N GLU A 79 -12.83 -8.32 -15.73
CA GLU A 79 -12.90 -8.15 -17.19
C GLU A 79 -11.64 -8.66 -17.88
N ASN A 80 -10.45 -8.31 -17.37
CA ASN A 80 -9.18 -8.84 -17.88
C ASN A 80 -9.13 -10.37 -17.85
N LYS A 81 -9.65 -10.99 -16.79
CA LYS A 81 -9.69 -12.44 -16.68
C LYS A 81 -10.60 -13.04 -17.76
N ARG A 82 -11.82 -12.48 -17.93
CA ARG A 82 -12.78 -12.95 -18.95
C ARG A 82 -12.19 -12.84 -20.36
N LEU A 83 -11.59 -11.69 -20.70
CA LEU A 83 -10.97 -11.46 -22.01
C LEU A 83 -9.79 -12.42 -22.27
N LYS A 84 -9.00 -12.76 -21.24
CA LYS A 84 -7.93 -13.76 -21.38
C LYS A 84 -8.47 -15.15 -21.66
N GLU A 85 -9.55 -15.55 -20.98
CA GLU A 85 -10.21 -16.84 -21.20
C GLU A 85 -10.82 -16.92 -22.60
N GLU A 86 -11.49 -15.86 -23.07
CA GLU A 86 -12.00 -15.75 -24.44
C GLU A 86 -10.86 -15.85 -25.48
N MET A 87 -9.75 -15.14 -25.26
CA MET A 87 -8.57 -15.21 -26.12
C MET A 87 -7.95 -16.61 -26.16
N GLU A 88 -7.87 -17.30 -25.03
CA GLU A 88 -7.37 -18.68 -24.99
C GLU A 88 -8.31 -19.65 -25.71
N PHE A 89 -9.62 -19.50 -25.54
CA PHE A 89 -10.60 -20.30 -26.24
C PHE A 89 -10.49 -20.10 -27.75
N LEU A 90 -10.49 -18.85 -28.22
CA LEU A 90 -10.35 -18.53 -29.64
C LEU A 90 -9.05 -19.09 -30.23
N LYS A 91 -7.92 -18.97 -29.52
CA LYS A 91 -6.64 -19.58 -29.95
C LYS A 91 -6.74 -21.10 -30.10
N LYS A 92 -7.38 -21.79 -29.16
CA LYS A 92 -7.58 -23.25 -29.23
C LYS A 92 -8.46 -23.62 -30.43
N VAL A 93 -9.53 -22.87 -30.66
CA VAL A 93 -10.45 -23.07 -31.78
C VAL A 93 -9.74 -22.83 -33.12
N SER A 94 -9.00 -21.72 -33.25
CA SER A 94 -8.21 -21.43 -34.46
C SER A 94 -7.15 -22.51 -34.73
N ALA A 95 -6.47 -22.99 -33.69
CA ALA A 95 -5.48 -24.07 -33.83
C ALA A 95 -6.13 -25.40 -34.23
N TYR A 96 -7.32 -25.70 -33.73
CA TYR A 96 -8.09 -26.87 -34.13
C TYR A 96 -8.47 -26.81 -35.62
N PHE A 97 -9.02 -25.68 -36.07
CA PHE A 97 -9.41 -25.51 -37.48
C PHE A 97 -8.22 -25.53 -38.42
N ALA A 98 -7.09 -24.90 -38.06
CA ALA A 98 -5.87 -24.94 -38.88
C ALA A 98 -5.36 -26.38 -39.10
N LYS A 99 -5.47 -27.26 -38.08
CA LYS A 99 -5.10 -28.68 -38.18
C LYS A 99 -6.07 -29.54 -39.00
N GLN A 100 -7.28 -29.07 -39.27
CA GLN A 100 -8.29 -29.79 -40.08
C GLN A 100 -8.24 -29.39 -41.57
N GLN A 101 -7.43 -28.39 -41.93
CA GLN A 101 -7.23 -27.95 -43.32
C GLN A 101 -5.98 -28.53 -43.99
N GLU A 102 -5.18 -29.32 -43.26
CA GLU A 102 -4.16 -30.25 -43.80
C GLU A 102 -4.78 -31.63 -44.05
#